data_AF-A0A806XBE7-F1
#
_entry.id   AF-A0A806XBE7-F1
#
_cell.length_a   1.000
_cell.length_b   1.000
_cell.length_c   1.000
_cell.angle_alpha   90.00
_cell.angle_beta   90.00
_cell.angle_gamma   90.00
#
_symmetry.space_group_name_H-M   'P 1'
#
loop_
_entity.id
_entity.type
_entity.pdbx_description
1 polymer ?
#
loop_
_entity_poly.entity_id
_entity_poly.type
_entity_poly.pdbx_seq_one_letter_code
_entity_poly.pdbx_strand_id
1 'polypeptide(L)'
;MLAWAYSGLRLVHFSVLMMALGCLLYAVWWATPTLRRVIMRRYHRALRAFFALNAVSATAMMMIQGGQMGNGWGDVLSPEVWLAVAGTRFGSVWLWQILLSWVTLVVVWMAARRHAGLLLTLCIAQFLLLAGVGHAAMRDGLPGALQQLNHAAHLLCAAAWFGGLYPFIYCLHLANGRRRREAIVTMMHFSRYGHLAVAGAIVSGVINAELIQGSLWGDSAWGRLLLVKCGLVALMVILALVNRYILVPRMATGGERIRQWFLRATQAEVVLGALVLATVSVFATWEPF
;
A
#
# COMPACT_ATOMS: atom_id res chain seq x y z
N MET A 1 24.76 4.34 3.67
CA MET A 1 23.79 5.15 4.45
C MET A 1 22.63 5.65 3.58
N LEU A 2 22.88 6.24 2.41
CA LEU A 2 21.82 6.69 1.49
C LEU A 2 20.85 5.59 1.02
N ALA A 3 21.34 4.36 0.78
CA ALA A 3 20.50 3.21 0.44
C ALA A 3 19.44 2.92 1.51
N TRP A 4 19.85 2.86 2.78
CA TRP A 4 18.93 2.65 3.91
C TRP A 4 17.95 3.82 4.09
N ALA A 5 18.40 5.06 3.89
CA ALA A 5 17.51 6.23 3.92
C ALA A 5 16.44 6.15 2.82
N TYR A 6 16.82 5.75 1.60
CA TYR A 6 15.90 5.55 0.49
C TYR A 6 14.88 4.44 0.80
N SER A 7 15.33 3.28 1.29
CA SER A 7 14.44 2.18 1.69
C SER A 7 13.47 2.60 2.81
N GLY A 8 13.95 3.38 3.79
CA GLY A 8 13.10 3.93 4.85
C GLY A 8 12.03 4.89 4.32
N LEU A 9 12.40 5.80 3.41
CA LEU A 9 11.45 6.69 2.75
C LEU A 9 10.45 5.93 1.88
N ARG A 10 10.91 4.90 1.16
CA ARG A 10 10.05 4.01 0.37
C ARG A 10 9.02 3.32 1.27
N LEU A 11 9.44 2.78 2.41
CA LEU A 11 8.53 2.17 3.39
C LEU A 11 7.46 3.16 3.84
N VAL A 12 7.85 4.38 4.20
CA VAL A 12 6.90 5.44 4.60
C VAL A 12 5.94 5.76 3.44
N HIS A 13 6.47 6.03 2.24
CA HIS A 13 5.71 6.43 1.06
C HIS A 13 4.62 5.41 0.70
N PHE A 14 4.99 4.13 0.60
CA PHE A 14 4.05 3.05 0.30
C PHE A 14 3.06 2.83 1.44
N SER A 15 3.50 2.83 2.70
CA SER A 15 2.62 2.60 3.85
C SER A 15 1.51 3.64 3.93
N VAL A 16 1.87 4.93 3.86
CA VAL A 16 0.87 6.01 3.97
C VAL A 16 -0.09 6.04 2.77
N LEU A 17 0.41 5.73 1.57
CA LEU A 17 -0.42 5.68 0.37
C LEU A 17 -1.42 4.52 0.41
N MET A 18 -0.98 3.34 0.85
CA MET A 18 -1.85 2.17 1.03
C MET A 18 -2.91 2.43 2.11
N MET A 19 -2.53 3.03 3.24
CA MET A 19 -3.48 3.41 4.30
C MET A 19 -4.51 4.43 3.82
N ALA A 20 -4.08 5.41 3.02
CA ALA A 20 -4.98 6.39 2.41
C ALA A 20 -5.98 5.73 1.45
N LEU A 21 -5.49 4.84 0.57
CA LEU A 21 -6.36 4.08 -0.35
C LEU A 21 -7.41 3.28 0.41
N GLY A 22 -7.01 2.54 1.44
CA GLY A 22 -7.94 1.77 2.27
C GLY A 22 -9.04 2.63 2.90
N CYS A 23 -8.68 3.79 3.48
CA CYS A 23 -9.64 4.74 4.02
C CYS A 23 -10.63 5.26 2.95
N LEU A 24 -10.13 5.56 1.76
CA LEU A 24 -10.92 6.08 0.65
C LEU A 24 -11.84 5.02 0.03
N LEU A 25 -11.39 3.75 -0.07
CA LEU A 25 -12.22 2.64 -0.51
C LEU A 25 -13.41 2.42 0.43
N TYR A 26 -13.21 2.52 1.74
CA TYR A 26 -14.32 2.52 2.70
C TYR A 26 -15.25 3.72 2.49
N ALA A 27 -14.70 4.91 2.31
CA ALA A 27 -15.48 6.14 2.15
C ALA A 27 -16.32 6.20 0.88
N VAL A 28 -15.84 5.62 -0.21
CA VAL A 28 -16.46 5.68 -1.53
C VAL A 28 -17.31 4.44 -1.82
N TRP A 29 -16.80 3.26 -1.48
CA TRP A 29 -17.37 2.00 -1.95
C TRP A 29 -17.85 1.11 -0.80
N TRP A 30 -16.97 0.71 0.12
CA TRP A 30 -17.25 -0.42 1.02
C TRP A 30 -18.14 -0.09 2.22
N ALA A 31 -18.10 1.14 2.77
CA ALA A 31 -18.95 1.49 3.90
C ALA A 31 -20.40 1.75 3.49
N THR A 32 -21.33 1.43 4.40
CA THR A 32 -22.75 1.80 4.23
C THR A 32 -22.91 3.32 4.14
N PRO A 33 -23.94 3.85 3.46
CA PRO A 33 -24.15 5.30 3.31
C PRO A 33 -24.11 6.08 4.62
N THR A 34 -24.62 5.49 5.70
CA THR A 34 -24.64 6.05 7.05
C THR A 34 -23.26 6.09 7.72
N LEU A 35 -22.40 5.10 7.47
CA LEU A 35 -21.03 5.05 8.00
C LEU A 35 -20.02 5.81 7.16
N ARG A 36 -20.24 5.99 5.85
CA ARG A 36 -19.33 6.76 4.96
C ARG A 36 -19.00 8.13 5.54
N ARG A 37 -20.02 8.86 6.02
CA ARG A 37 -19.84 10.19 6.64
C ARG A 37 -19.03 10.12 7.94
N VAL A 38 -19.22 9.09 8.76
CA VAL A 38 -18.49 8.92 10.02
C VAL A 38 -17.03 8.57 9.78
N ILE A 39 -16.79 7.61 8.89
CA ILE A 39 -15.44 7.18 8.49
C ILE A 39 -14.68 8.37 7.90
N MET A 40 -15.29 9.12 6.97
CA MET A 40 -14.63 10.30 6.40
C MET A 40 -14.36 11.39 7.44
N ARG A 41 -15.28 11.64 8.37
CA ARG A 41 -15.03 12.59 9.46
C ARG A 41 -13.86 12.16 10.35
N ARG A 42 -13.82 10.87 10.70
CA ARG A 42 -12.82 10.28 11.60
C ARG A 42 -11.42 10.27 10.98
N TYR A 43 -11.34 9.92 9.69
CA TYR A 43 -10.06 9.75 9.00
C TYR A 43 -9.59 10.98 8.24
N HIS A 44 -10.37 12.07 8.17
CA HIS A 44 -9.93 13.27 7.46
C HIS A 44 -8.58 13.81 7.95
N ARG A 45 -8.35 13.84 9.27
CA ARG A 45 -7.05 14.28 9.83
C ARG A 45 -5.92 13.29 9.48
N ALA A 46 -6.22 11.99 9.53
CA ALA A 46 -5.27 10.95 9.15
C ALA A 46 -4.92 11.03 7.65
N LEU A 47 -5.90 11.22 6.78
CA LEU A 47 -5.68 11.40 5.33
C LEU A 47 -4.80 12.62 5.04
N ARG A 48 -5.00 13.74 5.74
CA ARG A 48 -4.09 14.90 5.62
C ARG A 48 -2.66 14.56 6.01
N ALA A 49 -2.47 13.83 7.10
CA ALA A 49 -1.13 13.39 7.53
C ALA A 49 -0.53 12.38 6.53
N PHE A 50 -1.31 11.42 6.05
CA PHE A 50 -0.87 10.42 5.08
C PHE A 50 -0.44 11.08 3.76
N PHE A 51 -1.24 11.99 3.22
CA PHE A 51 -0.90 12.69 1.99
C PHE A 51 0.26 13.69 2.17
N ALA A 52 0.41 14.30 3.35
CA ALA A 52 1.56 15.14 3.66
C ALA A 52 2.85 14.32 3.68
N LEU A 53 2.84 13.19 4.41
CA LEU A 53 3.97 12.26 4.44
C LEU A 53 4.24 11.65 3.06
N ASN A 54 3.21 11.37 2.27
CA ASN A 54 3.34 10.88 0.90
C ASN A 54 4.06 11.89 -0.01
N ALA A 55 3.66 13.16 0.03
CA ALA A 55 4.27 14.22 -0.77
C ALA A 55 5.73 14.50 -0.34
N VAL A 56 5.98 14.61 0.96
CA VAL A 56 7.33 14.83 1.49
C VAL A 56 8.25 13.65 1.18
N SER A 57 7.77 12.41 1.37
CA SER A 57 8.56 11.21 1.05
C SER A 57 8.83 11.09 -0.45
N ALA A 58 7.87 11.40 -1.32
CA ALA A 58 8.10 11.39 -2.78
C ALA A 58 9.21 12.37 -3.18
N THR A 59 9.15 13.61 -2.67
CA THR A 59 10.19 14.62 -2.92
C THR A 59 11.54 14.20 -2.35
N ALA A 60 11.59 13.73 -1.11
CA ALA A 60 12.82 13.30 -0.46
C ALA A 60 13.46 12.08 -1.17
N MET A 61 12.65 11.15 -1.70
CA MET A 61 13.16 10.01 -2.46
C MET A 61 13.88 10.45 -3.74
N MET A 62 13.39 11.47 -4.45
CA MET A 62 14.09 12.04 -5.63
C MET A 62 15.45 12.63 -5.23
N MET A 63 15.48 13.39 -4.14
CA MET A 63 16.71 13.99 -3.61
C MET A 63 17.74 12.93 -3.21
N ILE A 64 17.30 11.90 -2.46
CA ILE A 64 18.16 10.79 -2.06
C ILE A 64 18.62 9.97 -3.27
N GLN A 65 17.77 9.77 -4.28
CA GLN A 65 18.15 9.14 -5.54
C GLN A 65 19.28 9.92 -6.24
N GLY A 66 19.20 11.26 -6.24
CA GLY A 66 20.28 12.12 -6.73
C GLY A 66 21.60 11.86 -6.01
N GLY A 67 21.59 11.82 -4.67
CA GLY A 67 22.79 11.50 -3.90
C GLY A 67 23.33 10.08 -4.14
N GLN A 68 22.47 9.10 -4.46
CA GLN A 68 22.89 7.74 -4.82
C GLN A 68 23.52 7.66 -6.21
N MET A 69 23.09 8.51 -7.14
CA MET A 69 23.62 8.57 -8.50
C MET A 69 24.85 9.47 -8.64
N GLY A 70 25.01 10.43 -7.72
CA GLY A 70 26.16 11.33 -7.65
C GLY A 70 27.24 10.87 -6.66
N ASN A 71 27.88 11.83 -6.01
CA ASN A 71 29.01 11.68 -5.10
C ASN A 71 28.60 11.52 -3.62
N GLY A 72 27.33 11.22 -3.34
CA GLY A 72 26.83 10.99 -1.98
C GLY A 72 26.00 12.14 -1.42
N TRP A 73 26.13 12.41 -0.11
CA TRP A 73 25.20 13.29 0.63
C TRP A 73 25.21 14.75 0.17
N GLY A 74 26.32 15.27 -0.34
CA GLY A 74 26.39 16.64 -0.89
C GLY A 74 25.46 16.84 -2.08
N ASP A 75 25.29 15.79 -2.88
CA ASP A 75 24.49 15.82 -4.11
C ASP A 75 22.99 15.63 -3.86
N VAL A 76 22.59 15.27 -2.63
CA VAL A 76 21.18 15.16 -2.23
C VAL A 76 20.47 16.51 -2.33
N LEU A 77 21.18 17.61 -2.08
CA LEU A 77 20.64 18.97 -2.10
C LEU A 77 21.10 19.78 -3.33
N SER A 78 21.71 19.13 -4.33
CA SER A 78 22.22 19.80 -5.52
C SER A 78 21.14 19.94 -6.60
N PRO A 79 20.74 21.18 -6.99
CA PRO A 79 19.75 21.39 -8.04
C PRO A 79 20.19 20.85 -9.41
N GLU A 80 21.50 20.89 -9.70
CA GLU A 80 22.07 20.34 -10.94
C GLU A 80 21.85 18.82 -11.01
N VAL A 81 22.06 18.12 -9.90
CA VAL A 81 21.81 16.69 -9.79
C VAL A 81 20.32 16.39 -9.90
N TRP A 82 19.44 17.21 -9.31
CA TRP A 82 17.99 17.02 -9.46
C TRP A 82 17.53 17.14 -10.92
N LEU A 83 18.08 18.10 -11.67
CA LEU A 83 17.82 18.24 -13.11
C LEU A 83 18.35 17.03 -13.89
N ALA A 84 19.55 16.54 -13.55
CA ALA A 84 20.09 15.33 -14.16
C ALA A 84 19.21 14.09 -13.89
N VAL A 85 18.76 13.88 -12.65
CA VAL A 85 17.85 12.78 -12.31
C VAL A 85 16.51 12.94 -13.03
N ALA A 86 15.96 14.16 -13.11
CA ALA A 86 14.72 14.46 -13.85
C ALA A 86 14.80 14.07 -15.34
N GLY A 87 15.99 14.15 -15.95
CA GLY A 87 16.24 13.72 -17.32
C GLY A 87 16.27 12.20 -17.53
N THR A 88 16.35 11.41 -16.45
CA THR A 88 16.31 9.94 -16.54
C THR A 88 14.89 9.42 -16.73
N ARG A 89 14.77 8.17 -17.19
CA ARG A 89 13.47 7.46 -17.24
C ARG A 89 12.81 7.34 -15.86
N PHE A 90 13.59 7.17 -14.80
CA PHE A 90 13.07 7.20 -13.43
C PHE A 90 12.48 8.58 -13.11
N GLY A 91 13.25 9.64 -13.34
CA GLY A 91 12.88 11.01 -13.01
C GLY A 91 11.65 11.49 -13.75
N SER A 92 11.51 11.16 -15.04
CA SER A 92 10.36 11.59 -15.84
C SER A 92 9.03 11.05 -15.29
N VAL A 93 8.99 9.81 -14.79
CA VAL A 93 7.82 9.24 -14.11
C VAL A 93 7.68 9.79 -12.69
N TRP A 94 8.78 9.91 -11.96
CA TRP A 94 8.78 10.34 -10.56
C TRP A 94 8.37 11.80 -10.36
N LEU A 95 8.63 12.68 -11.34
CA LEU A 95 8.13 14.05 -11.34
C LEU A 95 6.60 14.11 -11.34
N TRP A 96 5.94 13.25 -12.12
CA TRP A 96 4.47 13.12 -12.09
C TRP A 96 3.99 12.56 -10.76
N GLN A 97 4.74 11.63 -10.15
CA GLN A 97 4.42 11.13 -8.81
C GLN A 97 4.48 12.25 -7.76
N ILE A 98 5.53 13.08 -7.77
CA ILE A 98 5.65 14.25 -6.89
C ILE A 98 4.49 15.21 -7.12
N LEU A 99 4.21 15.57 -8.38
CA LEU A 99 3.12 16.48 -8.73
C LEU A 99 1.77 15.95 -8.21
N LEU A 100 1.44 14.70 -8.49
CA LEU A 100 0.20 14.08 -8.01
C LEU A 100 0.13 14.03 -6.49
N SER A 101 1.24 13.75 -5.79
CA SER A 101 1.26 13.75 -4.32
C SER A 101 0.95 15.13 -3.74
N TRP A 102 1.56 16.20 -4.28
CA TRP A 102 1.30 17.57 -3.84
C TRP A 102 -0.11 18.04 -4.22
N VAL A 103 -0.58 17.75 -5.42
CA VAL A 103 -1.98 18.05 -5.84
C VAL A 103 -2.96 17.35 -4.92
N THR A 104 -2.73 16.07 -4.59
CA THR A 104 -3.62 15.32 -3.68
C THR A 104 -3.62 15.91 -2.27
N LEU A 105 -2.46 16.36 -1.79
CA LEU A 105 -2.35 17.08 -0.51
C LEU A 105 -3.16 18.37 -0.53
N VAL A 106 -3.04 19.19 -1.58
CA VAL A 106 -3.82 20.42 -1.73
C VAL A 106 -5.32 20.11 -1.78
N VAL A 107 -5.72 19.09 -2.54
CA VAL A 107 -7.13 18.66 -2.64
C VAL A 107 -7.67 18.20 -1.28
N VAL A 108 -6.95 17.42 -0.48
CA VAL A 108 -7.46 17.00 0.85
C VAL A 108 -7.50 18.16 1.87
N TRP A 109 -6.75 19.23 1.63
CA TRP A 109 -6.79 20.44 2.44
C TRP A 109 -7.96 21.35 2.06
N MET A 110 -8.14 21.61 0.76
CA MET A 110 -9.17 22.51 0.22
C MET A 110 -10.54 21.84 0.13
N ALA A 111 -10.58 20.66 -0.46
CA ALA A 111 -11.79 19.91 -0.71
C ALA A 111 -12.13 19.20 0.59
N ALA A 112 -12.99 19.83 1.40
CA ALA A 112 -13.60 19.21 2.57
C ALA A 112 -14.18 17.83 2.22
N ARG A 113 -14.59 17.07 3.24
CA ARG A 113 -15.04 15.65 3.25
C ARG A 113 -15.95 15.13 2.10
N ARG A 114 -16.43 15.98 1.18
CA ARG A 114 -17.31 15.69 0.03
C ARG A 114 -16.59 15.08 -1.20
N HIS A 115 -15.27 15.25 -1.35
CA HIS A 115 -14.54 14.83 -2.56
C HIS A 115 -13.79 13.49 -2.42
N ALA A 116 -14.38 12.52 -1.71
CA ALA A 116 -13.78 11.20 -1.50
C ALA A 116 -13.44 10.48 -2.83
N GLY A 117 -14.32 10.61 -3.84
CA GLY A 117 -14.12 10.01 -5.16
C GLY A 117 -12.90 10.58 -5.89
N LEU A 118 -12.73 11.91 -5.91
CA LEU A 118 -11.57 12.54 -6.54
C LEU A 118 -10.25 12.12 -5.85
N LEU A 119 -10.23 12.13 -4.51
CA LEU A 119 -9.07 11.66 -3.74
C LEU A 119 -8.74 10.20 -4.03
N LEU A 120 -9.77 9.34 -4.19
CA LEU A 120 -9.57 7.95 -4.58
C LEU A 120 -8.96 7.84 -5.98
N THR A 121 -9.47 8.58 -6.96
CA THR A 121 -8.91 8.60 -8.32
C THR A 121 -7.46 9.06 -8.35
N LEU A 122 -7.12 10.12 -7.62
CA LEU A 122 -5.74 10.60 -7.51
C LEU A 122 -4.81 9.58 -6.84
N CYS A 123 -5.31 8.91 -5.79
CA CYS A 123 -4.57 7.85 -5.10
C CYS A 123 -4.33 6.63 -6.01
N ILE A 124 -5.33 6.22 -6.80
CA ILE A 124 -5.18 5.16 -7.81
C ILE A 124 -4.16 5.57 -8.88
N ALA A 125 -4.23 6.80 -9.38
CA ALA A 125 -3.29 7.32 -10.37
C ALA A 125 -1.83 7.27 -9.87
N GLN A 126 -1.58 7.56 -8.58
CA GLN A 126 -0.25 7.40 -7.98
C GLN A 126 0.22 5.93 -7.97
N PHE A 127 -0.66 4.96 -7.70
CA PHE A 127 -0.29 3.54 -7.81
C PHE A 127 0.02 3.11 -9.24
N LEU A 128 -0.68 3.67 -10.23
CA LEU A 128 -0.38 3.42 -11.64
C LEU A 128 1.00 3.97 -12.02
N LEU A 129 1.35 5.18 -11.58
CA LEU A 129 2.68 5.75 -11.79
C LEU A 129 3.79 4.95 -11.11
N LEU A 130 3.56 4.46 -9.88
CA LEU A 130 4.51 3.61 -9.17
C LEU A 130 4.83 2.30 -9.90
N ALA A 131 3.94 1.84 -10.79
CA ALA A 131 4.21 0.69 -11.64
C ALA A 131 5.15 0.97 -12.80
N GLY A 132 5.34 2.24 -13.18
CA GLY A 132 6.28 2.67 -14.21
C GLY A 132 7.73 2.80 -13.74
N VAL A 133 8.06 2.33 -12.53
CA VAL A 133 9.36 2.55 -11.89
C VAL A 133 9.94 1.24 -11.33
N GLY A 134 11.27 1.12 -11.29
CA GLY A 134 11.98 -0.03 -10.74
C GLY A 134 11.89 -1.26 -11.66
N HIS A 135 11.94 -2.46 -11.07
CA HIS A 135 11.97 -3.73 -11.82
C HIS A 135 10.76 -3.94 -12.74
N ALA A 136 9.62 -3.31 -12.45
CA ALA A 136 8.42 -3.35 -13.29
C ALA A 136 8.59 -2.60 -14.63
N ALA A 137 9.58 -1.73 -14.73
CA ALA A 137 9.89 -0.97 -15.94
C ALA A 137 11.02 -1.58 -16.77
N MET A 138 11.56 -2.76 -16.42
CA MET A 138 12.75 -3.31 -17.10
C MET A 138 12.56 -3.65 -18.57
N ARG A 139 11.34 -3.99 -18.99
CA ARG A 139 11.01 -4.37 -20.37
C ARG A 139 10.39 -3.21 -21.13
N ASP A 140 10.66 -3.14 -22.43
CA ASP A 140 10.05 -2.19 -23.35
C ASP A 140 8.90 -2.82 -24.16
N GLY A 141 8.17 -1.98 -24.89
CA GLY A 141 7.08 -2.40 -25.77
C GLY A 141 5.90 -3.06 -25.06
N LEU A 142 5.19 -3.94 -25.76
CA LEU A 142 4.00 -4.63 -25.23
C LEU A 142 4.30 -5.48 -23.98
N PRO A 143 5.40 -6.26 -23.91
CA PRO A 143 5.75 -7.00 -22.69
C PRO A 143 5.98 -6.09 -21.48
N GLY A 144 6.61 -4.94 -21.69
CA GLY A 144 6.78 -3.91 -20.66
C GLY A 144 5.46 -3.34 -20.16
N ALA A 145 4.53 -3.02 -21.07
CA ALA A 145 3.21 -2.52 -20.69
C ALA A 145 2.40 -3.54 -19.87
N LEU A 146 2.46 -4.82 -20.25
CA LEU A 146 1.81 -5.91 -19.51
C LEU A 146 2.42 -6.11 -18.12
N GLN A 147 3.74 -6.02 -18.00
CA GLN A 147 4.44 -6.10 -16.71
C GLN A 147 4.04 -4.93 -15.79
N GLN A 148 3.99 -3.71 -16.30
CA GLN A 148 3.55 -2.53 -15.55
C GLN A 148 2.08 -2.66 -15.13
N LEU A 149 1.20 -3.12 -16.01
CA LEU A 149 -0.22 -3.34 -15.66
C LEU A 149 -0.37 -4.40 -14.55
N ASN A 150 0.37 -5.52 -14.65
CA ASN A 150 0.39 -6.54 -13.61
C ASN A 150 0.92 -5.99 -12.28
N HIS A 151 1.97 -5.16 -12.32
CA HIS A 151 2.49 -4.53 -11.12
C HIS A 151 1.52 -3.52 -10.50
N ALA A 152 0.86 -2.69 -11.32
CA ALA A 152 -0.19 -1.79 -10.87
C ALA A 152 -1.35 -2.55 -10.19
N ALA A 153 -1.81 -3.64 -10.81
CA ALA A 153 -2.83 -4.52 -10.24
C ALA A 153 -2.36 -5.11 -8.90
N HIS A 154 -1.11 -5.59 -8.82
CA HIS A 154 -0.52 -6.08 -7.57
C HIS A 154 -0.55 -5.04 -6.46
N LEU A 155 -0.08 -3.82 -6.76
CA LEU A 155 -0.04 -2.72 -5.79
C LEU A 155 -1.43 -2.32 -5.31
N LEU A 156 -2.41 -2.20 -6.22
CA LEU A 156 -3.79 -1.85 -5.86
C LEU A 156 -4.46 -2.95 -5.02
N CYS A 157 -4.27 -4.22 -5.38
CA CYS A 157 -4.77 -5.35 -4.61
C CYS A 157 -4.13 -5.43 -3.22
N ALA A 158 -2.81 -5.30 -3.13
CA ALA A 158 -2.09 -5.27 -1.86
C ALA A 158 -2.52 -4.08 -1.00
N ALA A 159 -2.71 -2.90 -1.60
CA ALA A 159 -3.17 -1.69 -0.92
C ALA A 159 -4.61 -1.82 -0.41
N ALA A 160 -5.50 -2.41 -1.21
CA ALA A 160 -6.87 -2.69 -0.83
C ALA A 160 -6.94 -3.67 0.36
N TRP A 161 -6.12 -4.72 0.34
CA TRP A 161 -6.03 -5.69 1.45
C TRP A 161 -5.43 -5.05 2.70
N PHE A 162 -4.17 -4.63 2.66
CA PHE A 162 -3.44 -4.14 3.82
C PHE A 162 -3.98 -2.80 4.33
N GLY A 163 -4.21 -1.84 3.43
CA GLY A 163 -4.77 -0.54 3.77
C GLY A 163 -6.20 -0.62 4.31
N GLY A 164 -6.99 -1.59 3.85
CA GLY A 164 -8.35 -1.81 4.32
C GLY A 164 -8.44 -2.31 5.76
N LEU A 165 -7.38 -2.94 6.30
CA LEU A 165 -7.34 -3.39 7.70
C LEU A 165 -7.44 -2.23 8.69
N TYR A 166 -6.94 -1.04 8.33
CA TYR A 166 -6.95 0.10 9.23
C TYR A 166 -8.39 0.61 9.52
N PRO A 167 -9.24 0.92 8.52
CA PRO A 167 -10.66 1.16 8.76
C PRO A 167 -11.41 -0.04 9.35
N PHE A 168 -11.01 -1.26 9.00
CA PHE A 168 -11.63 -2.49 9.50
C PHE A 168 -11.58 -2.59 11.04
N ILE A 169 -10.42 -2.32 11.65
CA ILE A 169 -10.27 -2.31 13.11
C ILE A 169 -11.24 -1.33 13.75
N TYR A 170 -11.44 -0.14 13.17
CA TYR A 170 -12.42 0.81 13.69
C TYR A 170 -13.87 0.32 13.55
N CYS A 171 -14.22 -0.31 12.43
CA CYS A 171 -15.53 -0.94 12.26
C CYS A 171 -15.77 -2.03 13.31
N LEU A 172 -14.75 -2.79 13.68
CA LEU A 172 -14.85 -3.79 14.74
C LEU A 172 -15.14 -3.17 16.11
N HIS A 173 -14.58 -2.00 16.42
CA HIS A 173 -14.95 -1.26 17.63
C HIS A 173 -16.41 -0.77 17.57
N LEU A 174 -16.85 -0.24 16.42
CA LEU A 174 -18.23 0.20 16.20
C LEU A 174 -19.25 -0.93 16.26
N ALA A 175 -18.83 -2.17 16.00
CA ALA A 175 -19.67 -3.36 16.10
C ALA A 175 -20.18 -3.63 17.53
N ASN A 176 -19.59 -2.98 18.55
CA ASN A 176 -20.01 -3.09 19.95
C ASN A 176 -20.93 -1.95 20.41
N GLY A 177 -21.27 -1.02 19.53
CA GLY A 177 -22.05 0.17 19.88
C GLY A 177 -23.37 0.28 19.12
N ARG A 178 -23.95 1.48 19.18
CA ARG A 178 -25.24 1.83 18.55
C ARG A 178 -25.27 1.62 17.03
N ARG A 179 -24.11 1.49 16.38
CA ARG A 179 -23.96 1.32 14.92
C ARG A 179 -23.58 -0.12 14.52
N ARG A 180 -23.83 -1.10 15.41
CA ARG A 180 -23.45 -2.51 15.22
C ARG A 180 -23.81 -3.06 13.84
N ARG A 181 -25.07 -2.92 13.43
CA ARG A 181 -25.57 -3.46 12.15
C ARG A 181 -24.81 -2.88 10.95
N GLU A 182 -24.61 -1.56 10.94
CA GLU A 182 -23.91 -0.87 9.84
C GLU A 182 -22.43 -1.29 9.76
N ALA A 183 -21.80 -1.44 10.93
CA ALA A 183 -20.41 -1.85 11.04
C ALA A 183 -20.21 -3.29 10.54
N ILE A 184 -21.10 -4.21 10.92
CA ILE A 184 -21.07 -5.60 10.44
C ILE A 184 -21.24 -5.66 8.92
N VAL A 185 -22.21 -4.93 8.35
CA VAL A 185 -22.42 -4.89 6.88
C VAL A 185 -21.19 -4.35 6.16
N THR A 186 -20.59 -3.27 6.69
CA THR A 186 -19.36 -2.69 6.13
C THR A 186 -18.19 -3.68 6.19
N MET A 187 -18.02 -4.39 7.31
CA MET A 187 -17.01 -5.45 7.44
C MET A 187 -17.26 -6.62 6.49
N MET A 188 -18.52 -6.99 6.22
CA MET A 188 -18.86 -8.02 5.23
C MET A 188 -18.48 -7.59 3.81
N HIS A 189 -18.70 -6.32 3.44
CA HIS A 189 -18.24 -5.79 2.14
C HIS A 189 -16.73 -5.89 2.01
N PHE A 190 -15.98 -5.38 3.01
CA PHE A 190 -14.53 -5.52 3.03
C PHE A 190 -14.10 -6.98 2.94
N SER A 191 -14.75 -7.89 3.66
CA SER A 191 -14.40 -9.31 3.61
C SER A 191 -14.61 -9.91 2.22
N ARG A 192 -15.70 -9.58 1.53
CA ARG A 192 -15.98 -10.05 0.15
C ARG A 192 -14.94 -9.54 -0.84
N TYR A 193 -14.74 -8.22 -0.90
CA TYR A 193 -13.73 -7.62 -1.81
C TYR A 193 -12.30 -7.96 -1.38
N GLY A 194 -12.07 -8.21 -0.10
CA GLY A 194 -10.80 -8.63 0.46
C GLY A 194 -10.32 -9.97 -0.10
N HIS A 195 -11.22 -10.91 -0.40
CA HIS A 195 -10.82 -12.17 -1.05
C HIS A 195 -10.29 -11.93 -2.46
N LEU A 196 -10.96 -11.06 -3.22
CA LEU A 196 -10.53 -10.66 -4.55
C LEU A 196 -9.18 -9.91 -4.48
N ALA A 197 -9.02 -9.03 -3.49
CA ALA A 197 -7.76 -8.32 -3.26
C ALA A 197 -6.61 -9.26 -2.88
N VAL A 198 -6.84 -10.22 -1.99
CA VAL A 198 -5.85 -11.23 -1.60
C VAL A 198 -5.47 -12.11 -2.79
N ALA A 199 -6.46 -12.69 -3.47
CA ALA A 199 -6.22 -13.53 -4.64
C ALA A 199 -5.50 -12.77 -5.75
N GLY A 200 -5.95 -11.56 -6.05
CA GLY A 200 -5.31 -10.68 -7.03
C GLY A 200 -3.87 -10.35 -6.66
N ALA A 201 -3.58 -10.02 -5.39
CA ALA A 201 -2.23 -9.75 -4.92
C ALA A 201 -1.31 -10.98 -5.04
N ILE A 202 -1.81 -12.18 -4.73
CA ILE A 202 -1.03 -13.42 -4.85
C ILE A 202 -0.73 -13.73 -6.32
N VAL A 203 -1.76 -13.78 -7.18
CA VAL A 203 -1.61 -14.12 -8.60
C VAL A 203 -0.68 -13.13 -9.30
N SER A 204 -0.96 -11.83 -9.17
CA SER A 204 -0.09 -10.80 -9.75
C SER A 204 1.32 -10.77 -9.14
N GLY A 205 1.45 -11.15 -7.87
CA GLY A 205 2.73 -11.26 -7.18
C GLY A 205 3.61 -12.38 -7.72
N VAL A 206 3.01 -13.56 -7.98
CA VAL A 206 3.68 -14.69 -8.64
C VAL A 206 4.12 -14.29 -10.05
N ILE A 207 3.22 -13.68 -10.83
CA ILE A 207 3.56 -13.18 -12.18
C ILE A 207 4.72 -12.16 -12.12
N ASN A 208 4.73 -11.26 -11.12
CA ASN A 208 5.85 -10.31 -10.96
C ASN A 208 7.17 -11.02 -10.63
N ALA A 209 7.16 -12.04 -9.78
CA ALA A 209 8.38 -12.80 -9.46
C ALA A 209 8.95 -13.49 -10.71
N GLU A 210 8.09 -14.16 -11.49
CA GLU A 210 8.48 -14.78 -12.76
C GLU A 210 8.98 -13.75 -13.78
N LEU A 211 8.34 -12.59 -13.89
CA LEU A 211 8.77 -11.56 -14.85
C LEU A 211 10.10 -10.89 -14.49
N ILE A 212 10.43 -10.80 -13.19
CA ILE A 212 11.63 -10.11 -12.68
C ILE A 212 12.82 -11.08 -12.56
N GLN A 213 12.63 -12.23 -11.94
CA GLN A 213 13.70 -13.19 -11.66
C GLN A 213 13.66 -14.43 -12.57
N GLY A 214 12.52 -14.74 -13.20
CA GLY A 214 12.34 -15.96 -14.01
C GLY A 214 12.11 -17.24 -13.20
N SER A 215 12.09 -17.13 -11.87
CA SER A 215 11.80 -18.23 -10.94
C SER A 215 11.40 -17.65 -9.58
N LEU A 216 10.48 -18.31 -8.87
CA LEU A 216 10.21 -18.06 -7.46
C LEU A 216 11.36 -18.51 -6.53
N TRP A 217 12.19 -19.44 -7.00
CA TRP A 217 13.28 -20.05 -6.26
C TRP A 217 14.59 -19.59 -6.88
N GLY A 218 15.25 -18.64 -6.23
CA GLY A 218 16.57 -18.21 -6.64
C GLY A 218 17.49 -17.97 -5.46
N ASP A 219 18.76 -18.34 -5.65
CA ASP A 219 19.79 -18.27 -4.62
C ASP A 219 20.40 -16.86 -4.47
N SER A 220 19.91 -15.87 -5.22
CA SER A 220 20.30 -14.47 -5.06
C SER A 220 19.79 -13.91 -3.73
N ALA A 221 20.43 -12.85 -3.24
CA ALA A 221 19.97 -12.15 -2.03
C ALA A 221 18.54 -11.61 -2.19
N TRP A 222 18.19 -11.18 -3.41
CA TRP A 222 16.84 -10.77 -3.80
C TRP A 222 15.84 -11.93 -3.70
N GLY A 223 16.19 -13.10 -4.25
CA GLY A 223 15.34 -14.30 -4.21
C GLY A 223 15.06 -14.79 -2.79
N ARG A 224 16.08 -14.82 -1.92
CA ARG A 224 15.90 -15.19 -0.50
C ARG A 224 14.91 -14.27 0.23
N LEU A 225 15.02 -12.95 0.06
CA LEU A 225 14.08 -12.01 0.69
C LEU A 225 12.69 -12.03 0.04
N LEU A 226 12.59 -12.36 -1.24
CA LEU A 226 11.31 -12.65 -1.88
C LEU A 226 10.63 -13.85 -1.20
N LEU A 227 11.36 -14.93 -0.91
CA LEU A 227 10.82 -16.10 -0.20
C LEU A 227 10.36 -15.74 1.23
N VAL A 228 11.14 -14.92 1.95
CA VAL A 228 10.71 -14.38 3.25
C VAL A 228 9.40 -13.60 3.13
N LYS A 229 9.28 -12.71 2.13
CA LYS A 229 8.03 -11.99 1.84
C LYS A 229 6.89 -12.96 1.58
N CYS A 230 7.10 -14.01 0.78
CA CYS A 230 6.09 -15.03 0.48
C CYS A 230 5.65 -15.77 1.75
N GLY A 231 6.58 -16.14 2.63
CA GLY A 231 6.26 -16.77 3.92
C GLY A 231 5.41 -15.86 4.83
N LEU A 232 5.75 -14.56 4.91
CA LEU A 232 4.96 -13.58 5.64
C LEU A 232 3.55 -13.41 5.06
N VAL A 233 3.43 -13.35 3.74
CA VAL A 233 2.12 -13.27 3.05
C VAL A 233 1.31 -14.54 3.30
N ALA A 234 1.92 -15.73 3.25
CA ALA A 234 1.24 -16.98 3.55
C ALA A 234 0.70 -16.99 5.00
N LEU A 235 1.48 -16.51 5.96
CA LEU A 235 1.02 -16.36 7.35
C LEU A 235 -0.14 -15.37 7.46
N MET A 236 -0.10 -14.24 6.75
CA MET A 236 -1.23 -13.30 6.68
C MET A 236 -2.48 -13.95 6.11
N VAL A 237 -2.37 -14.75 5.05
CA VAL A 237 -3.50 -15.49 4.47
C VAL A 237 -4.07 -16.48 5.48
N ILE A 238 -3.24 -17.24 6.17
CA ILE A 238 -3.68 -18.18 7.21
C ILE A 238 -4.46 -17.45 8.29
N LEU A 239 -3.93 -16.33 8.81
CA LEU A 239 -4.63 -15.53 9.81
C LEU A 239 -5.96 -14.99 9.29
N ALA A 240 -6.00 -14.49 8.05
CA ALA A 240 -7.23 -13.96 7.45
C ALA A 240 -8.30 -15.05 7.27
N LEU A 241 -7.89 -16.26 6.88
CA LEU A 241 -8.79 -17.41 6.76
C LEU A 241 -9.30 -17.88 8.12
N VAL A 242 -8.42 -17.98 9.13
CA VAL A 242 -8.81 -18.32 10.51
C VAL A 242 -9.79 -17.27 11.06
N ASN A 243 -9.48 -15.99 10.87
CA ASN A 243 -10.33 -14.87 11.25
C ASN A 243 -11.73 -15.00 10.65
N ARG A 244 -11.82 -15.28 9.34
CA ARG A 244 -13.10 -15.34 8.63
C ARG A 244 -13.88 -16.64 8.84
N TYR A 245 -13.24 -17.79 8.78
CA TYR A 245 -13.93 -19.09 8.73
C TYR A 245 -14.04 -19.76 10.10
N ILE A 246 -13.23 -19.35 11.08
CA ILE A 246 -13.24 -19.94 12.43
C ILE A 246 -13.74 -18.91 13.44
N LEU A 247 -13.15 -17.72 13.50
CA LEU A 247 -13.46 -16.74 14.54
C LEU A 247 -14.78 -15.99 14.31
N VAL A 248 -15.08 -15.56 13.08
CA VAL A 248 -16.36 -14.89 12.75
C VAL A 248 -17.60 -15.74 13.07
N PRO A 249 -17.72 -17.01 12.67
CA PRO A 249 -18.87 -17.84 13.05
C PRO A 249 -19.00 -18.00 14.56
N ARG A 250 -17.87 -18.11 15.27
CA ARG A 250 -17.83 -18.24 16.73
C ARG A 250 -18.08 -16.92 17.47
N MET A 251 -18.07 -15.76 16.81
CA MET A 251 -18.41 -14.48 17.47
C MET A 251 -19.90 -14.37 17.83
N ALA A 252 -20.78 -15.12 17.18
CA ALA A 252 -22.21 -15.09 17.49
C ALA A 252 -22.53 -15.79 18.83
N THR A 253 -21.75 -16.80 19.20
CA THR A 253 -21.91 -17.62 20.41
C THR A 253 -20.79 -17.43 21.43
N GLY A 254 -19.69 -16.77 21.03
CA GLY A 254 -18.50 -16.56 21.82
C GLY A 254 -18.54 -15.28 22.64
N GLY A 255 -18.13 -15.38 23.91
CA GLY A 255 -17.93 -14.22 24.78
C GLY A 255 -16.71 -13.37 24.41
N GLU A 256 -16.38 -12.43 25.30
CA GLU A 256 -15.32 -11.42 25.13
C GLU A 256 -13.96 -11.99 24.68
N ARG A 257 -13.62 -13.22 25.08
CA ARG A 257 -12.37 -13.89 24.71
C ARG A 257 -12.21 -14.10 23.20
N ILE A 258 -13.27 -14.54 22.49
CA ILE A 258 -13.21 -14.76 21.04
C ILE A 258 -13.03 -13.42 20.30
N ARG A 259 -13.67 -12.36 20.82
CA ARG A 259 -13.52 -11.00 20.31
C ARG A 259 -12.09 -10.48 20.46
N GLN A 260 -11.48 -10.68 21.63
CA GLN A 260 -10.08 -10.29 21.87
C GLN A 260 -9.11 -11.05 20.96
N TRP A 261 -9.33 -12.34 20.74
CA TRP A 261 -8.54 -13.12 19.78
C TRP A 261 -8.66 -12.56 18.36
N PHE A 262 -9.86 -12.22 17.92
CA PHE A 262 -10.08 -11.64 16.59
C PHE A 262 -9.38 -10.28 16.43
N LEU A 263 -9.45 -9.41 17.45
CA LEU A 263 -8.73 -8.13 17.47
C LEU A 263 -7.22 -8.34 17.37
N ARG A 264 -6.66 -9.24 18.18
CA ARG A 264 -5.21 -9.54 18.19
C ARG A 264 -4.75 -10.15 16.88
N ALA A 265 -5.53 -11.05 16.29
CA ALA A 265 -5.22 -11.64 15.00
C ALA A 265 -5.25 -10.60 13.87
N THR A 266 -6.22 -9.68 13.89
CA THR A 266 -6.25 -8.54 12.94
C THR A 266 -5.06 -7.60 13.14
N GLN A 267 -4.65 -7.35 14.39
CA GLN A 267 -3.44 -6.57 14.68
C GLN A 267 -2.17 -7.29 14.21
N ALA A 268 -2.11 -8.61 14.38
CA ALA A 268 -1.01 -9.42 13.86
C ALA A 268 -0.94 -9.37 12.33
N GLU A 269 -2.06 -9.39 11.61
CA GLU A 269 -2.09 -9.16 10.16
C GLU A 269 -1.52 -7.78 9.79
N VAL A 270 -1.82 -6.72 10.55
CA VAL A 270 -1.25 -5.39 10.31
C VAL A 270 0.27 -5.38 10.54
N VAL A 271 0.76 -6.04 11.59
CA VAL A 271 2.20 -6.14 11.86
C VAL A 271 2.90 -6.92 10.75
N LEU A 272 2.34 -8.06 10.33
CA LEU A 272 2.88 -8.86 9.22
C LEU A 272 2.88 -8.09 7.91
N GLY A 273 1.82 -7.34 7.62
CA GLY A 273 1.77 -6.49 6.42
C GLY A 273 2.82 -5.38 6.47
N ALA A 274 3.08 -4.79 7.63
CA ALA A 274 4.18 -3.84 7.80
C ALA A 274 5.55 -4.49 7.58
N LEU A 275 5.76 -5.73 8.05
CA LEU A 275 6.98 -6.50 7.81
C LEU A 275 7.15 -6.86 6.32
N VAL A 276 6.06 -7.19 5.61
CA VAL A 276 6.06 -7.40 4.16
C VAL A 276 6.49 -6.13 3.44
N LEU A 277 5.95 -4.97 3.82
CA LEU A 277 6.34 -3.69 3.23
C LEU A 277 7.79 -3.30 3.54
N ALA A 278 8.24 -3.54 4.77
CA ALA A 278 9.64 -3.30 5.16
C ALA A 278 10.59 -4.17 4.31
N THR A 279 10.26 -5.45 4.17
CA THR A 279 11.00 -6.42 3.35
C THR A 279 11.10 -5.92 1.91
N VAL A 280 9.96 -5.62 1.27
CA VAL A 280 9.93 -5.12 -0.13
C VAL A 280 10.65 -3.78 -0.29
N SER A 281 10.57 -2.88 0.70
CA SER A 281 11.23 -1.57 0.62
C SER A 281 12.75 -1.67 0.62
N VAL A 282 13.30 -2.76 1.16
CA VAL A 282 14.73 -3.08 1.13
C VAL A 282 15.10 -3.76 -0.19
N PHE A 283 14.58 -4.96 -0.44
CA PHE A 283 15.09 -5.78 -1.56
C PHE A 283 14.68 -5.27 -2.94
N ALA A 284 13.63 -4.43 -3.05
CA ALA A 284 13.25 -3.82 -4.33
C ALA A 284 14.31 -2.85 -4.88
N THR A 285 15.30 -2.46 -4.07
CA THR A 285 16.44 -1.63 -4.50
C THR A 285 17.66 -2.45 -4.94
N TRP A 286 17.61 -3.77 -4.81
CA TRP A 286 18.71 -4.66 -5.13
C TRP A 286 18.57 -5.22 -6.54
N GLU A 287 19.69 -5.64 -7.13
CA GLU A 287 19.71 -6.40 -8.38
C GLU A 287 19.08 -7.79 -8.17
N PRO A 288 18.26 -8.27 -9.12
CA PRO A 288 17.51 -9.52 -8.94
C PRO A 288 18.35 -10.78 -9.22
N PHE A 289 19.51 -10.64 -9.87
CA PHE A 289 20.43 -11.71 -10.27
C PHE A 289 21.72 -11.68 -9.46
#